data_AF-A0A356AWT6-F1
#
_entry.id   AF-A0A356AWT6-F1
#
_cell.length_a   1.000
_cell.length_b   1.000
_cell.length_c   1.000
_cell.angle_alpha   90.00
_cell.angle_beta   90.00
_cell.angle_gamma   90.00
#
_symmetry.space_group_name_H-M   'P 1'
#
loop_
_entity.id
_entity.type
_entity.pdbx_description
1 polymer ?
#
loop_
_entity_poly.entity_id
_entity_poly.type
_entity_poly.pdbx_seq_one_letter_code
_entity_poly.pdbx_strand_id
1 'polypeptide(L)'
;AEKVVFIPDTIPFSVAELPTQETGVVESTAVDNVARQEMELNSDPEIEPGDFVVFYQGAFADVTEDTPVVYGIVTSVSGTSVSYKQTTKEQIEKSMDTFIQQTQDPEELLEDVDTDLLVGQIQEQVLESGFAREAAEYLALMVTQTDGFQSLTGLKEFSMTDQNGNVLTPEELTLMGIGANIELSDDV
;
A
#
# COMPACT_ATOMS: atom_id res chain seq x y z
N ALA A 1 -5.97 -26.86 6.71
CA ALA A 1 -4.53 -26.64 6.45
C ALA A 1 -4.37 -25.15 6.27
N GLU A 2 -3.50 -24.52 7.04
CA GLU A 2 -3.17 -23.10 6.92
C GLU A 2 -2.56 -22.90 5.52
N LYS A 3 -3.25 -22.15 4.66
CA LYS A 3 -2.77 -21.89 3.30
C LYS A 3 -1.69 -20.82 3.44
N VAL A 4 -0.47 -21.25 3.75
CA VAL A 4 0.71 -20.38 3.73
C VAL A 4 0.82 -19.89 2.29
N VAL A 5 0.56 -18.60 2.09
CA VAL A 5 0.70 -17.95 0.79
C VAL A 5 2.20 -17.85 0.53
N PHE A 6 2.72 -18.74 -0.30
CA PHE A 6 4.11 -18.70 -0.76
C PHE A 6 4.23 -17.57 -1.78
N ILE A 7 4.97 -16.52 -1.44
CA ILE A 7 5.28 -15.42 -2.36
C ILE A 7 6.70 -15.67 -2.85
N PRO A 8 6.91 -16.00 -4.13
CA PRO A 8 8.24 -16.30 -4.65
C PRO A 8 9.13 -15.06 -4.62
N ASP A 9 10.35 -15.20 -4.10
CA ASP A 9 11.37 -14.15 -4.15
C ASP A 9 12.07 -14.13 -5.52
N THR A 10 12.64 -12.99 -5.90
CA THR A 10 13.52 -12.85 -7.07
C THR A 10 14.95 -12.60 -6.61
N ILE A 11 15.82 -13.58 -6.85
CA ILE A 11 17.15 -13.64 -6.29
C ILE A 11 18.19 -13.36 -7.38
N PRO A 12 18.93 -12.23 -7.31
CA PRO A 12 19.91 -11.85 -8.31
C PRO A 12 21.24 -12.59 -8.13
N PHE A 13 21.87 -12.95 -9.25
CA PHE A 13 23.20 -13.54 -9.34
C PHE A 13 24.02 -12.84 -10.42
N SER A 14 25.15 -12.26 -10.03
CA SER A 14 26.18 -11.80 -10.97
C SER A 14 27.06 -12.98 -11.37
N VAL A 15 27.08 -13.31 -12.67
CA VAL A 15 27.83 -14.44 -13.23
C VAL A 15 28.84 -13.98 -14.27
N ALA A 16 29.93 -14.73 -14.43
CA ALA A 16 30.92 -14.46 -15.46
C ALA A 16 30.40 -14.76 -16.88
N GLU A 17 29.56 -15.80 -17.01
CA GLU A 17 28.92 -16.18 -18.26
C GLU A 17 27.46 -16.55 -17.98
N LEU A 18 26.56 -16.15 -18.87
CA LEU A 18 25.15 -16.48 -18.73
C LEU A 18 24.92 -17.98 -18.94
N PRO A 19 24.08 -18.62 -18.11
CA PRO A 19 23.77 -20.03 -18.28
C PRO A 19 23.01 -20.25 -19.59
N THR A 20 23.47 -21.23 -20.37
CA THR A 20 22.88 -21.62 -21.67
C THR A 20 22.04 -22.90 -21.58
N GLN A 21 22.16 -23.64 -20.48
CA GLN A 21 21.45 -24.90 -20.27
C GLN A 21 20.08 -24.64 -19.65
N GLU A 22 19.08 -25.44 -20.04
CA GLU A 22 17.72 -25.35 -19.48
C GLU A 22 17.67 -25.65 -17.98
N THR A 23 18.65 -26.35 -17.42
CA THR A 23 18.76 -26.63 -16.00
C THR A 23 20.18 -26.38 -15.53
N GLY A 24 20.33 -25.87 -14.31
CA GLY A 24 21.63 -25.64 -13.72
C GLY A 24 21.61 -25.72 -12.19
N VAL A 25 22.80 -25.61 -11.61
CA VAL A 25 22.98 -25.56 -10.16
C VAL A 25 23.84 -24.34 -9.84
N VAL A 26 23.40 -23.54 -8.88
CA VAL A 26 24.17 -22.43 -8.32
C VAL A 26 24.29 -22.58 -6.82
N GLU A 27 25.32 -21.98 -6.25
CA GLU A 27 25.48 -21.93 -4.80
C GLU A 27 24.72 -20.73 -4.24
N SER A 28 23.92 -20.97 -3.20
CA SER A 28 23.20 -19.93 -2.43
C SER A 28 24.12 -18.84 -1.89
N THR A 29 25.40 -19.14 -1.66
CA THR A 29 26.39 -18.14 -1.23
C THR A 29 26.85 -17.21 -2.36
N ALA A 30 26.49 -17.50 -3.61
CA ALA A 30 26.84 -16.70 -4.78
C ALA A 30 25.77 -15.64 -5.10
N VAL A 31 24.75 -15.49 -4.26
CA VAL A 31 23.74 -14.44 -4.38
C VAL A 31 24.41 -13.08 -4.39
N ASP A 32 23.96 -12.22 -5.29
CA ASP A 32 24.41 -10.84 -5.34
C ASP A 32 23.69 -10.00 -4.28
N ASN A 33 24.23 -10.03 -3.06
CA ASN A 33 23.72 -9.25 -1.94
C ASN A 33 23.87 -7.73 -2.15
N VAL A 34 24.78 -7.28 -3.04
CA VAL A 34 24.90 -5.85 -3.39
C VAL A 34 23.69 -5.43 -4.20
N ALA A 35 23.33 -6.19 -5.23
CA ALA A 35 22.12 -5.95 -6.01
C ALA A 35 20.86 -5.94 -5.14
N ARG A 36 20.75 -6.87 -4.19
CA ARG A 36 19.61 -6.91 -3.25
C ARG A 36 19.55 -5.67 -2.37
N GLN A 37 20.69 -5.19 -1.87
CA GLN A 37 20.74 -3.98 -1.07
C GLN A 37 20.34 -2.73 -1.87
N GLU A 38 20.79 -2.62 -3.13
CA GLU A 38 20.37 -1.54 -4.05
C GLU A 38 18.86 -1.60 -4.38
N MET A 39 18.28 -2.80 -4.36
CA MET A 39 16.83 -3.02 -4.50
C MET A 39 16.05 -2.87 -3.18
N GLU A 40 16.71 -2.44 -2.09
CA GLU A 40 16.14 -2.34 -0.75
C GLU A 40 15.57 -3.67 -0.20
N LEU A 41 16.11 -4.79 -0.67
CA LEU A 41 15.76 -6.15 -0.23
C LEU A 41 16.67 -6.61 0.92
N ASN A 42 16.21 -7.61 1.67
CA ASN A 42 17.01 -8.25 2.71
C ASN A 42 18.29 -8.86 2.12
N SER A 43 19.41 -8.60 2.79
CA SER A 43 20.68 -9.30 2.54
C SER A 43 20.56 -10.71 3.13
N ASP A 44 20.96 -11.72 2.36
CA ASP A 44 20.77 -13.16 2.64
C ASP A 44 19.30 -13.64 2.53
N PRO A 45 18.79 -13.83 1.30
CA PRO A 45 17.48 -14.45 1.10
C PRO A 45 17.45 -15.91 1.56
N GLU A 46 16.31 -16.32 2.13
CA GLU A 46 15.99 -17.74 2.27
C GLU A 46 15.53 -18.26 0.90
N ILE A 47 16.31 -19.16 0.30
CA ILE A 47 16.02 -19.69 -1.03
C ILE A 47 15.16 -20.94 -0.89
N GLU A 48 13.98 -20.91 -1.49
CA GLU A 48 12.98 -21.97 -1.43
C GLU A 48 12.58 -22.45 -2.85
N PRO A 49 12.15 -23.73 -3.00
CA PRO A 49 11.60 -24.20 -4.26
C PRO A 49 10.38 -23.38 -4.67
N GLY A 50 10.41 -22.82 -5.88
CA GLY A 50 9.40 -21.88 -6.38
C GLY A 50 9.91 -20.44 -6.52
N ASP A 51 11.02 -20.09 -5.87
CA ASP A 51 11.67 -18.79 -6.07
C ASP A 51 12.23 -18.64 -7.47
N PHE A 52 12.46 -17.39 -7.87
CA PHE A 52 13.08 -17.06 -9.14
C PHE A 52 14.53 -16.65 -8.96
N VAL A 53 15.38 -17.10 -9.87
CA VAL A 53 16.79 -16.70 -9.95
C VAL A 53 17.01 -15.90 -11.22
N VAL A 54 17.76 -14.80 -11.11
CA VAL A 54 18.08 -13.92 -12.24
C VAL A 54 19.59 -13.85 -12.40
N PHE A 55 20.07 -14.27 -13.56
CA PHE A 55 21.49 -14.24 -13.91
C PHE A 55 21.78 -13.10 -14.87
N TYR A 56 22.78 -12.29 -14.54
CA TYR A 56 23.27 -11.21 -15.39
C TYR A 56 24.80 -11.14 -15.30
N GLN A 57 25.43 -10.42 -16.22
CA GLN A 57 26.88 -10.24 -16.26
C GLN A 57 27.26 -8.85 -15.77
N GLY A 58 28.32 -8.77 -14.96
CA GLY A 58 28.87 -7.50 -14.48
C GLY A 58 28.23 -7.02 -13.17
N ALA A 59 28.41 -5.73 -12.86
CA ALA A 59 27.86 -5.12 -11.66
C ALA A 59 26.40 -4.72 -11.87
N PHE A 60 25.57 -4.86 -10.83
CA PHE A 60 24.16 -4.48 -10.90
C PHE A 60 23.93 -3.03 -11.36
N ALA A 61 24.81 -2.11 -10.95
CA ALA A 61 24.74 -0.69 -11.35
C ALA A 61 24.88 -0.46 -12.86
N ASP A 62 25.48 -1.40 -13.59
CA ASP A 62 25.64 -1.34 -15.04
C ASP A 62 24.49 -2.05 -15.80
N VAL A 63 23.57 -2.70 -15.08
CA VAL A 63 22.42 -3.41 -15.66
C VAL A 63 21.37 -2.40 -16.11
N THR A 64 21.01 -2.47 -17.39
CA THR A 64 19.96 -1.68 -18.05
C THR A 64 18.85 -2.60 -18.59
N GLU A 65 17.74 -2.04 -19.07
CA GLU A 65 16.66 -2.84 -19.69
C GLU A 65 17.12 -3.70 -20.87
N ASP A 66 18.15 -3.26 -21.61
CA ASP A 66 18.71 -3.97 -22.76
C ASP A 66 19.75 -5.04 -22.37
N THR A 67 20.09 -5.14 -21.08
CA THR A 67 21.10 -6.08 -20.61
C THR A 67 20.59 -7.51 -20.73
N PRO A 68 21.35 -8.42 -21.37
CA PRO A 68 20.93 -9.80 -21.50
C PRO A 68 20.93 -10.45 -20.11
N VAL A 69 19.76 -10.94 -19.71
CA VAL A 69 19.56 -11.65 -18.45
C VAL A 69 18.89 -12.99 -18.69
N VAL A 70 19.19 -13.96 -17.84
CA VAL A 70 18.58 -15.30 -17.88
C VAL A 70 17.79 -15.52 -16.59
N TYR A 71 16.55 -15.94 -16.75
CA TYR A 71 15.65 -16.24 -15.64
C TYR A 71 15.61 -17.74 -15.39
N GLY A 72 15.48 -18.14 -14.14
CA GLY A 72 15.21 -19.52 -13.74
C GLY A 72 14.23 -19.60 -12.58
N ILE A 73 13.57 -20.74 -12.44
CA ILE A 73 12.77 -21.11 -11.26
C ILE A 73 13.54 -22.15 -10.45
N VAL A 74 13.63 -21.95 -9.13
CA VAL A 74 14.23 -22.90 -8.20
C VAL A 74 13.36 -24.14 -8.13
N THR A 75 13.96 -25.29 -8.41
CA THR A 75 13.31 -26.60 -8.41
C THR A 75 13.61 -27.39 -7.14
N SER A 76 14.78 -27.20 -6.55
CA SER A 76 15.18 -27.84 -5.30
C SER A 76 16.35 -27.11 -4.67
N VAL A 77 16.44 -27.20 -3.34
CA VAL A 77 17.57 -26.69 -2.55
C VAL A 77 18.11 -27.83 -1.71
N SER A 78 19.43 -28.02 -1.72
CA SER A 78 20.11 -29.09 -0.99
C SER A 78 21.38 -28.54 -0.35
N GLY A 79 21.28 -28.19 0.94
CA GLY A 79 22.36 -27.48 1.63
C GLY A 79 22.57 -26.11 0.99
N THR A 80 23.76 -25.87 0.45
CA THR A 80 24.07 -24.62 -0.26
C THR A 80 23.77 -24.67 -1.76
N SER A 81 23.53 -25.86 -2.33
CA SER A 81 23.29 -26.01 -3.77
C SER A 81 21.82 -25.80 -4.13
N VAL A 82 21.57 -24.90 -5.06
CA VAL A 82 20.25 -24.49 -5.56
C VAL A 82 20.12 -24.95 -7.00
N SER A 83 19.20 -25.88 -7.26
CA SER A 83 18.91 -26.36 -8.61
C SER A 83 17.81 -25.52 -9.23
N TYR A 84 18.03 -25.00 -10.43
CA TYR A 84 17.05 -24.19 -11.15
C TYR A 84 16.77 -24.74 -12.55
N LYS A 85 15.60 -24.38 -13.08
CA LYS A 85 15.22 -24.58 -14.48
C LYS A 85 15.00 -23.22 -15.13
N GLN A 86 15.54 -22.98 -16.32
CA GLN A 86 15.31 -21.75 -17.07
C GLN A 86 13.81 -21.51 -17.28
N THR A 87 13.44 -20.24 -17.16
CA THR A 87 12.08 -19.76 -17.36
C THR A 87 12.12 -18.46 -18.14
N THR A 88 10.95 -17.92 -18.50
CA THR A 88 10.84 -16.63 -19.19
C THR A 88 10.26 -15.57 -18.25
N LYS A 89 10.53 -14.28 -18.56
CA LYS A 89 9.93 -13.15 -17.85
C LYS A 89 8.39 -13.25 -17.81
N GLU A 90 7.77 -13.63 -18.92
CA GLU A 90 6.31 -13.83 -18.99
C GLU A 90 5.79 -14.89 -18.01
N GLN A 91 6.56 -15.96 -17.75
CA GLN A 91 6.16 -16.98 -16.77
C GLN A 91 6.28 -16.47 -15.33
N ILE A 92 7.26 -15.60 -15.07
CA ILE A 92 7.41 -14.92 -13.78
C ILE A 92 6.23 -13.96 -13.57
N GLU A 93 5.94 -13.11 -14.55
CA GLU A 93 4.81 -12.18 -14.53
C GLU A 93 3.48 -12.92 -14.35
N LYS A 94 3.25 -14.00 -15.10
CA LYS A 94 2.04 -14.83 -14.93
C LYS A 94 1.93 -15.45 -13.54
N SER A 95 3.05 -15.84 -12.95
CA SER A 95 3.06 -16.38 -11.59
C SER A 95 2.70 -15.28 -10.60
N MET A 96 3.28 -14.08 -10.73
CA MET A 96 2.93 -12.89 -9.93
C MET A 96 1.45 -12.48 -10.09
N ASP A 97 0.91 -12.46 -11.31
CA ASP A 97 -0.50 -12.16 -11.58
C ASP A 97 -1.44 -13.14 -10.89
N THR A 98 -1.06 -14.42 -10.83
CA THR A 98 -1.84 -15.45 -10.12
C THR A 98 -1.90 -15.17 -8.61
N PHE A 99 -0.85 -14.57 -8.03
CA PHE A 99 -0.86 -14.18 -6.62
C PHE A 99 -1.65 -12.89 -6.37
N ILE A 100 -1.56 -11.91 -7.28
CA ILE A 100 -2.40 -10.69 -7.20
C ILE A 100 -3.88 -11.07 -7.33
N GLN A 101 -4.24 -12.03 -8.18
CA GLN A 101 -5.62 -12.54 -8.26
C GLN A 101 -6.07 -13.31 -7.00
N GLN A 102 -5.16 -13.70 -6.09
CA GLN A 102 -5.54 -14.28 -4.80
C GLN A 102 -5.87 -13.22 -3.74
N THR A 103 -5.62 -11.93 -3.99
CA THR A 103 -6.29 -10.89 -3.21
C THR A 103 -7.76 -10.97 -3.60
N GLN A 104 -8.61 -11.42 -2.67
CA GLN A 104 -10.03 -11.61 -2.94
C GLN A 104 -10.64 -10.36 -3.54
N ASP A 105 -11.55 -10.56 -4.49
CA ASP A 105 -12.31 -9.47 -5.08
C ASP A 105 -12.96 -8.67 -3.93
N PRO A 106 -12.88 -7.33 -3.91
CA PRO A 106 -13.57 -6.51 -2.92
C PRO A 106 -15.06 -6.87 -2.79
N GLU A 107 -15.66 -7.37 -3.87
CA GLU A 107 -17.04 -7.83 -3.91
C GLU A 107 -17.21 -9.17 -3.17
N GLU A 108 -16.29 -10.13 -3.30
CA GLU A 108 -16.28 -11.38 -2.51
C GLU A 108 -15.98 -11.12 -1.02
N LEU A 109 -15.16 -10.13 -0.68
CA LEU A 109 -14.86 -9.75 0.71
C LEU A 109 -16.10 -9.22 1.47
N LEU A 110 -17.10 -8.72 0.74
CA LEU A 110 -18.33 -8.16 1.29
C LEU A 110 -19.53 -9.11 1.15
N GLU A 111 -19.40 -10.27 0.48
CA GLU A 111 -20.52 -11.20 0.23
C GLU A 111 -21.15 -11.75 1.53
N ASP A 112 -20.35 -11.94 2.58
CA ASP A 112 -20.78 -12.42 3.91
C ASP A 112 -20.73 -11.33 5.00
N VAL A 113 -20.41 -10.08 4.62
CA VAL A 113 -20.35 -8.96 5.57
C VAL A 113 -21.64 -8.17 5.46
N ASP A 114 -22.32 -8.02 6.60
CA ASP A 114 -23.43 -7.08 6.72
C ASP A 114 -22.87 -5.65 6.61
N THR A 115 -22.90 -5.12 5.39
CA THR A 115 -22.35 -3.80 5.04
C THR A 115 -23.00 -2.68 5.85
N ASP A 116 -24.28 -2.84 6.22
CA ASP A 116 -25.00 -1.87 7.05
C ASP A 116 -24.46 -1.89 8.49
N LEU A 117 -24.13 -3.07 9.03
CA LEU A 117 -23.51 -3.22 10.35
C LEU A 117 -22.08 -2.66 10.38
N LEU A 118 -21.29 -2.89 9.33
CA LEU A 118 -19.94 -2.36 9.21
C LEU A 118 -19.94 -0.82 9.10
N VAL A 119 -20.83 -0.25 8.29
CA VAL A 119 -21.00 1.20 8.18
C VAL A 119 -21.44 1.81 9.51
N GLY A 120 -22.34 1.16 10.23
CA GLY A 120 -22.75 1.58 11.58
C GLY A 120 -21.58 1.62 12.58
N GLN A 121 -20.74 0.58 12.59
CA GLN A 121 -19.56 0.53 13.46
C GLN A 121 -18.50 1.58 13.12
N ILE A 122 -18.29 1.86 11.83
CA ILE A 122 -17.40 2.94 11.38
C ILE A 122 -17.98 4.30 11.78
N GLN A 123 -19.30 4.49 11.66
CA GLN A 123 -19.97 5.72 12.06
C GLN A 123 -19.85 5.98 13.57
N GLU A 124 -20.09 4.97 14.42
CA GLU A 124 -19.89 5.10 15.86
C GLU A 124 -18.44 5.46 16.19
N GLN A 125 -17.45 4.82 15.55
CA GLN A 125 -16.04 5.15 15.76
C GLN A 125 -15.67 6.55 15.29
N VAL A 126 -16.24 7.04 14.18
CA VAL A 126 -16.02 8.41 13.69
C VAL A 126 -16.63 9.45 14.65
N LEU A 127 -17.78 9.14 15.26
CA LEU A 127 -18.42 9.98 16.27
C LEU A 127 -17.61 9.98 17.59
N GLU A 128 -17.18 8.82 18.06
CA GLU A 128 -16.41 8.68 19.31
C GLU A 128 -14.98 9.20 19.19
N SER A 129 -14.33 9.04 18.04
CA SER A 129 -12.96 9.51 17.80
C SER A 129 -12.84 11.03 17.71
N GLY A 130 -13.96 11.74 17.53
CA GLY A 130 -13.95 13.18 17.32
C GLY A 130 -13.34 13.60 15.98
N PHE A 131 -13.16 12.67 15.04
CA PHE A 131 -12.65 12.94 13.69
C PHE A 131 -13.50 14.00 12.97
N ALA A 132 -14.82 13.91 13.07
CA ALA A 132 -15.73 14.89 12.47
C ALA A 132 -15.58 16.29 13.08
N ARG A 133 -15.32 16.37 14.39
CA ARG A 133 -15.05 17.61 15.11
C ARG A 133 -13.72 18.23 14.67
N GLU A 134 -12.66 17.43 14.60
CA GLU A 134 -11.33 17.88 14.17
C GLU A 134 -11.33 18.37 12.72
N ALA A 135 -12.05 17.68 11.82
CA ALA A 135 -12.25 18.12 10.45
C ALA A 135 -13.03 19.45 10.37
N ALA A 136 -14.08 19.63 11.18
CA ALA A 136 -14.84 20.89 11.23
C ALA A 136 -14.02 22.06 11.81
N GLU A 137 -13.27 21.82 12.89
CA GLU A 137 -12.33 22.77 13.48
C GLU A 137 -11.24 23.16 12.46
N TYR A 138 -10.70 22.20 11.72
CA TYR A 138 -9.72 22.44 10.67
C TYR A 138 -10.31 23.28 9.52
N LEU A 139 -11.53 22.96 9.06
CA LEU A 139 -12.21 23.76 8.03
C LEU A 139 -12.51 25.18 8.51
N ALA A 140 -12.96 25.35 9.76
CA ALA A 140 -13.17 26.66 10.35
C ALA A 140 -11.85 27.46 10.45
N LEU A 141 -10.77 26.80 10.90
CA LEU A 141 -9.44 27.39 10.96
C LEU A 141 -8.95 27.80 9.57
N MET A 142 -9.11 26.95 8.55
CA MET A 142 -8.74 27.26 7.17
C MET A 142 -9.51 28.47 6.64
N VAL A 143 -10.83 28.55 6.88
CA VAL A 143 -11.64 29.72 6.52
C VAL A 143 -11.10 30.98 7.20
N THR A 144 -10.76 30.94 8.49
CA THR A 144 -10.18 32.10 9.20
C THR A 144 -8.80 32.50 8.67
N GLN A 145 -8.05 31.57 8.08
CA GLN A 145 -6.71 31.81 7.53
C GLN A 145 -6.74 32.29 6.08
N THR A 146 -7.87 32.20 5.36
CA THR A 146 -7.99 32.79 4.02
C THR A 146 -8.03 34.33 4.08
N ASP A 147 -7.40 35.00 3.10
CA ASP A 147 -7.22 36.46 3.06
C ASP A 147 -8.52 37.27 3.20
N GLY A 148 -9.66 36.69 2.77
CA GLY A 148 -10.98 37.29 2.91
C GLY A 148 -11.43 37.46 4.36
N PHE A 149 -11.10 36.52 5.25
CA PHE A 149 -11.51 36.52 6.66
C PHE A 149 -10.51 37.29 7.55
N GLN A 150 -9.21 37.25 7.24
CA GLN A 150 -8.18 38.03 7.96
C GLN A 150 -8.35 39.55 7.82
N SER A 151 -9.01 40.02 6.75
CA SER A 151 -9.29 41.44 6.51
C SER A 151 -10.34 42.04 7.48
N LEU A 152 -11.11 41.19 8.19
CA LEU A 152 -12.03 41.60 9.24
C LEU A 152 -11.26 41.81 10.55
N THR A 153 -10.62 42.97 10.66
CA THR A 153 -9.73 43.42 11.77
C THR A 153 -10.34 43.44 13.19
N GLY A 154 -11.52 42.88 13.41
CA GLY A 154 -12.27 42.96 14.67
C GLY A 154 -12.72 41.66 15.33
N LEU A 155 -12.62 40.48 14.69
CA LEU A 155 -13.08 39.24 15.31
C LEU A 155 -11.96 38.57 16.13
N LYS A 156 -12.07 38.67 17.46
CA LYS A 156 -11.19 37.95 18.40
C LYS A 156 -11.80 36.66 18.95
N GLU A 157 -13.11 36.47 18.78
CA GLU A 157 -13.86 35.33 19.28
C GLU A 157 -15.13 35.16 18.44
N PHE A 158 -15.49 33.92 18.12
CA PHE A 158 -16.73 33.57 17.43
C PHE A 158 -17.57 32.71 18.37
N SER A 159 -18.72 33.25 18.80
CA SER A 159 -19.69 32.56 19.64
C SER A 159 -21.08 32.77 19.07
N MET A 160 -21.85 31.71 18.89
CA MET A 160 -23.26 31.80 18.51
C MET A 160 -24.11 31.86 19.78
N THR A 161 -25.05 32.81 19.86
CA THR A 161 -25.95 32.95 21.02
C THR A 161 -27.41 32.73 20.65
N ASP A 162 -28.22 32.24 21.59
CA ASP A 162 -29.67 32.16 21.44
C ASP A 162 -30.35 33.54 21.45
N GLN A 163 -31.67 33.58 21.22
CA GLN A 163 -32.50 34.79 21.28
C GLN A 163 -32.54 35.48 22.66
N ASN A 164 -32.02 34.81 23.71
CA ASN A 164 -31.91 35.30 25.07
C ASN A 164 -30.47 35.73 25.43
N GLY A 165 -29.52 35.62 24.48
CA GLY A 165 -28.13 36.02 24.63
C GLY A 165 -27.20 34.97 25.27
N ASN A 166 -27.64 33.73 25.44
CA ASN A 166 -26.79 32.65 25.98
C ASN A 166 -25.94 32.02 24.87
N VAL A 167 -24.65 31.77 25.12
CA VAL A 167 -23.78 31.07 24.17
C VAL A 167 -24.26 29.64 24.00
N LEU A 168 -24.52 29.26 22.74
CA LEU A 168 -25.00 27.95 22.36
C LEU A 168 -23.91 26.92 22.57
N THR A 169 -24.27 25.86 23.27
CA THR A 169 -23.41 24.69 23.45
C THR A 169 -23.40 23.83 22.16
N PRO A 170 -22.35 23.03 21.93
CA PRO A 170 -22.28 22.15 20.77
C PRO A 170 -23.48 21.20 20.61
N GLU A 171 -24.02 20.71 21.73
CA GLU A 171 -25.22 19.85 21.73
C GLU A 171 -26.47 20.60 21.23
N GLU A 172 -26.62 21.87 21.61
CA GLU A 172 -27.73 22.72 21.13
C GLU A 172 -27.58 23.06 19.65
N LEU A 173 -26.35 23.27 19.16
CA LEU A 173 -26.08 23.51 17.73
C LEU A 173 -26.45 22.28 16.87
N THR A 174 -26.20 21.07 17.38
CA THR A 174 -26.61 19.82 16.74
C THR A 174 -28.13 19.63 16.78
N LEU A 175 -28.77 19.92 17.93
CA LEU A 175 -30.22 19.81 18.09
C LEU A 175 -31.00 20.81 17.22
N MET A 176 -30.42 21.99 16.98
CA MET A 176 -30.98 23.03 16.12
C MET A 176 -30.80 22.74 14.61
N GLY A 177 -30.14 21.64 14.25
CA GLY A 177 -29.94 21.26 12.86
C GLY A 177 -29.07 22.25 12.08
N ILE A 178 -28.17 22.98 12.75
CA ILE A 178 -27.31 23.98 12.12
C ILE A 178 -26.27 23.31 11.18
N GLY A 179 -26.09 21.98 11.28
CA GLY A 179 -25.43 21.16 10.26
C GLY A 179 -26.36 20.44 9.28
N ALA A 180 -27.68 20.42 9.51
CA ALA A 180 -28.65 19.69 8.70
C ALA A 180 -29.27 20.55 7.58
N ASN A 181 -29.19 21.88 7.65
CA ASN A 181 -29.75 22.81 6.67
C ASN A 181 -28.69 23.64 5.91
N ILE A 182 -27.43 23.20 5.85
CA ILE A 182 -26.50 23.79 4.87
C ILE A 182 -26.87 23.22 3.50
N GLU A 183 -27.92 23.78 2.90
CA GLU A 183 -28.25 23.58 1.50
C GLU A 183 -27.49 24.66 0.71
N LEU A 184 -26.44 24.25 0.01
CA LEU A 184 -25.79 25.08 -1.00
C LEU A 184 -26.71 25.12 -2.22
N SER A 185 -27.63 26.09 -2.28
CA SER A 185 -28.33 26.38 -3.53
C SER A 185 -27.36 27.13 -4.45
N ASP A 186 -26.82 26.41 -5.43
CA ASP A 186 -26.05 27.01 -6.52
C ASP A 186 -27.06 27.73 -7.44
N ASP A 187 -27.07 29.06 -7.41
CA ASP A 187 -27.79 29.87 -8.39
C ASP A 187 -26.77 30.40 -9.39
N VAL A 188 -26.58 29.65 -10.49
CA VAL A 188 -25.94 30.11 -11.74
C VAL A 188 -26.66 29.52 -12.95
#